data_AF-A0A3M0YIA7-F1
#
_entry.id   AF-A0A3M0YIA7-F1
#
_cell.length_a   1.000
_cell.length_b   1.000
_cell.length_c   1.000
_cell.angle_alpha   90.00
_cell.angle_beta   90.00
_cell.angle_gamma   90.00
#
_symmetry.space_group_name_H-M   'P 1'
#
loop_
_entity.id
_entity.type
_entity.pdbx_description
1 polymer ?
#
loop_
_entity_poly.entity_id
_entity_poly.type
_entity_poly.pdbx_seq_one_letter_code
_entity_poly.pdbx_strand_id
1 'polypeptide(L)'
;MATREELQAKESACKTVADWVALAQEALAEPADPDYARELLQRAETEAQLPADYILIGQLYAEGLNDKEYARGVFEEAEDACFEAQEFAELAHAVARTLGDKEKARELIEKAAADAKDMATFLTLARYAAEDLEDPAYAKDLLSRVEGNLKTLDDYRKVVNTLVKEMNDPDTARELMKKAQRLASDIPATITYAQVVLEDFGDKEWAAQILEEAEAECQFTKDFVALARAYKELLGDEEKARSLIEQGEEFAMTAEEHLEAARGYLDILGDKEKAKEAFEKALSEITQTGELLELAHTLAKEVGDEALAKKAYEKAEAKITRGGDLLKLAQAVLDDLGDKAMAAEIYAKAEETMTSPADLIKLAEEVLKNLDDRERALAILRKAEAAIQDFPGLMKLADAAMETLGDKGYVAELYKKASGMELATPELLDLSERAVSVLEDKDFARELLKMAEDRVASLEEMKRVAEAIKRHFPEDSAWTQVVEEKLQKREANQAKYEAFQAKEKEAETLRDFLELADGVMEELDDPHYARKLLHEAEEWLNKHPYNFYNYQKLVLAIEKHLDDKEWIRQIYD
;
A
#
# COMPACT_ATOMS: atom_id res chain seq x y z
N MET A 1 -15.16 -65.33 -3.47
CA MET A 1 -16.17 -65.82 -4.42
C MET A 1 -17.45 -65.93 -3.63
N ALA A 2 -18.48 -65.19 -4.01
CA ALA A 2 -19.72 -65.13 -3.26
C ALA A 2 -20.69 -66.18 -3.80
N THR A 3 -21.28 -66.98 -2.92
CA THR A 3 -22.37 -67.88 -3.24
C THR A 3 -23.68 -67.09 -3.40
N ARG A 4 -24.68 -67.67 -4.09
CA ARG A 4 -26.01 -67.04 -4.22
C ARG A 4 -26.60 -66.62 -2.88
N GLU A 5 -26.43 -67.43 -1.83
CA GLU A 5 -26.90 -67.11 -0.47
C GLU A 5 -26.20 -65.87 0.13
N GLU A 6 -24.90 -65.71 -0.12
CA GLU A 6 -24.13 -64.55 0.34
C GLU A 6 -24.51 -63.26 -0.42
N LEU A 7 -24.82 -63.37 -1.71
CA LEU A 7 -25.30 -62.23 -2.51
C LEU A 7 -26.75 -61.86 -2.15
N GLN A 8 -27.62 -62.84 -1.89
CA GLN A 8 -28.99 -62.60 -1.42
C GLN A 8 -29.04 -61.80 -0.12
N ALA A 9 -28.08 -62.02 0.80
CA ALA A 9 -27.98 -61.24 2.01
C ALA A 9 -27.68 -59.74 1.74
N LYS A 10 -27.00 -59.43 0.62
CA LYS A 10 -26.65 -58.07 0.21
C LYS A 10 -27.80 -57.32 -0.46
N GLU A 11 -28.83 -58.00 -0.98
CA GLU A 11 -30.00 -57.34 -1.62
C GLU A 11 -30.64 -56.28 -0.72
N SER A 12 -30.69 -56.53 0.59
CA SER A 12 -31.24 -55.60 1.59
C SER A 12 -30.49 -54.25 1.68
N ALA A 13 -29.27 -54.20 1.14
CA ALA A 13 -28.44 -53.01 1.10
C ALA A 13 -28.57 -52.23 -0.21
N CYS A 14 -29.15 -52.81 -1.27
CA CYS A 14 -29.38 -52.14 -2.55
C CYS A 14 -30.49 -51.09 -2.42
N LYS A 15 -30.20 -49.85 -2.80
CA LYS A 15 -31.13 -48.70 -2.68
C LYS A 15 -31.34 -47.96 -4.00
N THR A 16 -30.51 -48.23 -4.98
CA THR A 16 -30.50 -47.58 -6.28
C THR A 16 -30.34 -48.63 -7.37
N VAL A 17 -30.73 -48.29 -8.60
CA VAL A 17 -30.49 -49.14 -9.77
C VAL A 17 -29.03 -49.53 -9.89
N ALA A 18 -28.11 -48.59 -9.66
CA ALA A 18 -26.67 -48.86 -9.68
C ALA A 18 -26.24 -49.91 -8.64
N ASP A 19 -26.83 -49.92 -7.44
CA ASP A 19 -26.54 -50.94 -6.43
C ASP A 19 -27.01 -52.33 -6.89
N TRP A 20 -28.18 -52.41 -7.53
CA TRP A 20 -28.72 -53.65 -8.07
C TRP A 20 -27.90 -54.17 -9.24
N VAL A 21 -27.49 -53.30 -10.17
CA VAL A 21 -26.64 -53.68 -11.30
C VAL A 21 -25.25 -54.11 -10.82
N ALA A 22 -24.67 -53.43 -9.83
CA ALA A 22 -23.39 -53.83 -9.24
C ALA A 22 -23.47 -55.21 -8.58
N LEU A 23 -24.57 -55.50 -7.86
CA LEU A 23 -24.80 -56.81 -7.27
C LEU A 23 -25.01 -57.90 -8.35
N ALA A 24 -25.70 -57.57 -9.43
CA ALA A 24 -25.84 -58.45 -10.59
C ALA A 24 -24.49 -58.72 -11.27
N GLN A 25 -23.61 -57.73 -11.35
CA GLN A 25 -22.24 -57.90 -11.86
C GLN A 25 -21.40 -58.79 -10.94
N GLU A 26 -21.55 -58.69 -9.61
CA GLU A 26 -20.93 -59.63 -8.68
C GLU A 26 -21.41 -61.07 -8.88
N ALA A 27 -22.70 -61.28 -9.20
CA ALA A 27 -23.27 -62.60 -9.48
C ALA A 27 -22.69 -63.24 -10.75
N LEU A 28 -22.11 -62.45 -11.67
CA LEU A 28 -21.41 -62.95 -12.85
C LEU A 28 -19.94 -63.29 -12.59
N ALA A 29 -19.43 -63.02 -11.39
CA ALA A 29 -18.08 -63.42 -11.00
C ALA A 29 -18.02 -64.91 -10.64
N GLU A 30 -16.90 -65.57 -10.94
CA GLU A 30 -16.76 -67.02 -10.73
C GLU A 30 -17.01 -67.45 -9.25
N PRO A 31 -17.80 -68.52 -8.99
CA PRO A 31 -18.60 -69.27 -9.96
C PRO A 31 -19.81 -68.45 -10.42
N ALA A 32 -19.91 -68.20 -11.72
CA ALA A 32 -20.94 -67.32 -12.27
C ALA A 32 -22.35 -67.93 -12.11
N ASP A 33 -23.31 -67.10 -11.70
CA ASP A 33 -24.75 -67.40 -11.67
C ASP A 33 -25.51 -66.41 -12.57
N PRO A 34 -25.53 -66.66 -13.91
CA PRO A 34 -26.21 -65.79 -14.86
C PRO A 34 -27.72 -65.69 -14.63
N ASP A 35 -28.34 -66.74 -14.08
CA ASP A 35 -29.78 -66.76 -13.83
C ASP A 35 -30.13 -65.83 -12.66
N TYR A 36 -29.32 -65.83 -11.61
CA TYR A 36 -29.49 -64.90 -10.50
C TYR A 36 -29.14 -63.46 -10.88
N ALA A 37 -28.12 -63.24 -11.70
CA ALA A 37 -27.82 -61.92 -12.25
C ALA A 37 -29.01 -61.34 -13.04
N ARG A 38 -29.74 -62.16 -13.81
CA ARG A 38 -30.99 -61.74 -14.48
C ARG A 38 -32.10 -61.37 -13.49
N GLU A 39 -32.30 -62.15 -12.43
CA GLU A 39 -33.29 -61.82 -11.39
C GLU A 39 -33.02 -60.45 -10.75
N LEU A 40 -31.75 -60.14 -10.48
CA LEU A 40 -31.32 -58.86 -9.93
C LEU A 40 -31.49 -57.70 -10.93
N LEU A 41 -31.17 -57.91 -12.20
CA LEU A 41 -31.40 -56.91 -13.25
C LEU A 41 -32.88 -56.64 -13.50
N GLN A 42 -33.74 -57.66 -13.50
CA GLN A 42 -35.20 -57.47 -13.58
C GLN A 42 -35.72 -56.63 -12.43
N ARG A 43 -35.14 -56.77 -11.24
CA ARG A 43 -35.48 -55.92 -10.10
C ARG A 43 -34.99 -54.49 -10.29
N ALA A 44 -33.77 -54.32 -10.81
CA ALA A 44 -33.24 -53.02 -11.19
C ALA A 44 -34.14 -52.31 -12.22
N GLU A 45 -34.64 -53.02 -13.22
CA GLU A 45 -35.58 -52.51 -14.23
C GLU A 45 -36.87 -51.96 -13.60
N THR A 46 -37.42 -52.63 -12.59
CA THR A 46 -38.63 -52.13 -11.90
C THR A 46 -38.41 -50.84 -11.11
N GLU A 47 -37.15 -50.50 -10.81
CA GLU A 47 -36.77 -49.29 -10.07
C GLU A 47 -36.23 -48.18 -10.98
N ALA A 48 -35.98 -48.48 -12.27
CA ALA A 48 -35.42 -47.54 -13.23
C ALA A 48 -36.38 -46.39 -13.56
N GLN A 49 -35.85 -45.16 -13.57
CA GLN A 49 -36.64 -43.95 -13.84
C GLN A 49 -35.95 -43.01 -14.83
N LEU A 50 -34.62 -43.01 -14.86
CA LEU A 50 -33.83 -42.13 -15.70
C LEU A 50 -33.19 -42.91 -16.86
N PRO A 51 -32.89 -42.26 -18.01
CA PRO A 51 -32.18 -42.91 -19.11
C PRO A 51 -30.90 -43.64 -18.67
N ALA A 52 -30.13 -43.04 -17.77
CA ALA A 52 -28.90 -43.61 -17.24
C ALA A 52 -29.12 -44.94 -16.49
N ASP A 53 -30.27 -45.11 -15.83
CA ASP A 53 -30.64 -46.35 -15.14
C ASP A 53 -30.81 -47.49 -16.15
N TYR A 54 -31.61 -47.25 -17.19
CA TYR A 54 -31.85 -48.19 -18.27
C TYR A 54 -30.58 -48.47 -19.08
N ILE A 55 -29.74 -47.47 -19.33
CA ILE A 55 -28.44 -47.64 -19.99
C ILE A 55 -27.58 -48.63 -19.20
N LEU A 56 -27.44 -48.42 -17.88
CA LEU A 56 -26.60 -49.25 -17.03
C LEU A 56 -27.08 -50.72 -17.01
N ILE A 57 -28.38 -50.92 -16.91
CA ILE A 57 -29.02 -52.25 -16.97
C ILE A 57 -28.76 -52.90 -18.33
N GLY A 58 -29.04 -52.19 -19.42
CA GLY A 58 -28.87 -52.69 -20.79
C GLY A 58 -27.42 -53.08 -21.10
N GLN A 59 -26.45 -52.31 -20.63
CA GLN A 59 -25.03 -52.63 -20.75
C GLN A 59 -24.68 -53.97 -20.08
N LEU A 60 -25.17 -54.23 -18.86
CA LEU A 60 -24.86 -55.48 -18.19
C LEU A 60 -25.56 -56.69 -18.84
N TYR A 61 -26.77 -56.52 -19.37
CA TYR A 61 -27.38 -57.55 -20.22
C TYR A 61 -26.53 -57.86 -21.46
N ALA A 62 -26.08 -56.83 -22.17
CA ALA A 62 -25.33 -56.99 -23.41
C ALA A 62 -23.92 -57.58 -23.19
N GLU A 63 -23.17 -57.09 -22.20
CA GLU A 63 -21.76 -57.45 -22.00
C GLU A 63 -21.57 -58.55 -20.98
N GLY A 64 -22.33 -58.51 -19.87
CA GLY A 64 -22.22 -59.47 -18.78
C GLY A 64 -22.95 -60.77 -19.06
N LEU A 65 -24.21 -60.67 -19.50
CA LEU A 65 -25.05 -61.83 -19.80
C LEU A 65 -24.97 -62.28 -21.26
N ASN A 66 -24.32 -61.49 -22.12
CA ASN A 66 -24.25 -61.70 -23.57
C ASN A 66 -25.65 -61.81 -24.22
N ASP A 67 -26.64 -61.11 -23.65
CA ASP A 67 -28.02 -61.05 -24.11
C ASP A 67 -28.32 -59.72 -24.79
N LYS A 68 -27.78 -59.59 -26.02
CA LYS A 68 -27.93 -58.37 -26.83
C LYS A 68 -29.37 -58.12 -27.29
N GLU A 69 -30.20 -59.16 -27.36
CA GLU A 69 -31.59 -59.02 -27.77
C GLU A 69 -32.40 -58.36 -26.66
N TYR A 70 -32.25 -58.84 -25.42
CA TYR A 70 -32.90 -58.22 -24.27
C TYR A 70 -32.38 -56.80 -24.02
N ALA A 71 -31.05 -56.62 -24.08
CA ALA A 71 -30.43 -55.31 -23.93
C ALA A 71 -30.97 -54.26 -24.92
N ARG A 72 -31.31 -54.66 -26.15
CA ARG A 72 -31.93 -53.75 -27.13
C ARG A 72 -33.29 -53.23 -26.64
N GLY A 73 -34.14 -54.09 -26.08
CA GLY A 73 -35.42 -53.68 -25.50
C GLY A 73 -35.23 -52.70 -24.33
N VAL A 74 -34.25 -52.95 -23.47
CA VAL A 74 -33.93 -52.02 -22.35
C VAL A 74 -33.41 -50.67 -22.87
N PHE A 75 -32.60 -50.65 -23.93
CA PHE A 75 -32.16 -49.39 -24.55
C PHE A 75 -33.28 -48.64 -25.28
N GLU A 76 -34.32 -49.32 -25.77
CA GLU A 76 -35.53 -48.67 -26.29
C GLU A 76 -36.29 -47.95 -25.15
N GLU A 77 -36.40 -48.56 -23.97
CA GLU A 77 -36.96 -47.90 -22.78
C GLU A 77 -36.09 -46.71 -22.32
N ALA A 78 -34.76 -46.84 -22.42
CA ALA A 78 -33.85 -45.73 -22.16
C ALA A 78 -34.10 -44.55 -23.13
N GLU A 79 -34.32 -44.85 -24.41
CA GLU A 79 -34.61 -43.85 -25.44
C GLU A 79 -35.92 -43.11 -25.18
N ASP A 80 -36.97 -43.84 -24.81
CA ASP A 80 -38.28 -43.26 -24.45
C ASP A 80 -38.20 -42.35 -23.21
N ALA A 81 -37.22 -42.61 -22.33
CA ALA A 81 -36.95 -41.81 -21.14
C ALA A 81 -36.06 -40.58 -21.41
N CYS A 82 -35.40 -40.48 -22.57
CA CYS A 82 -34.51 -39.35 -22.88
C CYS A 82 -35.29 -38.06 -23.15
N PHE A 83 -34.85 -36.95 -22.57
CA PHE A 83 -35.41 -35.61 -22.74
C PHE A 83 -34.37 -34.57 -23.17
N GLU A 84 -33.10 -34.77 -22.83
CA GLU A 84 -32.01 -33.83 -23.13
C GLU A 84 -31.00 -34.41 -24.12
N ALA A 85 -30.34 -33.53 -24.88
CA ALA A 85 -29.36 -33.92 -25.90
C ALA A 85 -28.23 -34.81 -25.33
N GLN A 86 -27.78 -34.53 -24.10
CA GLN A 86 -26.73 -35.30 -23.45
C GLN A 86 -27.16 -36.74 -23.15
N GLU A 87 -28.43 -36.96 -22.78
CA GLU A 87 -28.96 -38.30 -22.48
C GLU A 87 -29.02 -39.14 -23.76
N PHE A 88 -29.47 -38.55 -24.87
CA PHE A 88 -29.41 -39.20 -26.18
C PHE A 88 -27.96 -39.52 -26.61
N ALA A 89 -27.00 -38.64 -26.31
CA ALA A 89 -25.59 -38.85 -26.61
C ALA A 89 -25.02 -40.06 -25.85
N GLU A 90 -25.31 -40.15 -24.54
CA GLU A 90 -24.86 -41.25 -23.67
C GLU A 90 -25.49 -42.59 -24.06
N LEU A 91 -26.78 -42.58 -24.41
CA LEU A 91 -27.45 -43.76 -24.94
C LEU A 91 -26.84 -44.21 -26.27
N ALA A 92 -26.55 -43.28 -27.18
CA ALA A 92 -25.92 -43.59 -28.46
C ALA A 92 -24.56 -44.28 -28.27
N HIS A 93 -23.74 -43.75 -27.37
CA HIS A 93 -22.45 -44.34 -27.01
C HIS A 93 -22.63 -45.77 -26.47
N ALA A 94 -23.55 -45.96 -25.52
CA ALA A 94 -23.82 -47.27 -24.94
C ALA A 94 -24.29 -48.29 -26.00
N VAL A 95 -25.23 -47.90 -26.86
CA VAL A 95 -25.76 -48.75 -27.95
C VAL A 95 -24.64 -49.15 -28.92
N ALA A 96 -23.81 -48.19 -29.36
CA ALA A 96 -22.72 -48.48 -30.27
C ALA A 96 -21.66 -49.41 -29.65
N ARG A 97 -21.24 -49.14 -28.41
CA ARG A 97 -20.17 -49.89 -27.74
C ARG A 97 -20.60 -51.31 -27.36
N THR A 98 -21.82 -51.47 -26.85
CA THR A 98 -22.27 -52.75 -26.30
C THR A 98 -22.95 -53.63 -27.35
N LEU A 99 -23.87 -53.06 -28.14
CA LEU A 99 -24.58 -53.81 -29.16
C LEU A 99 -23.77 -53.91 -30.46
N GLY A 100 -22.95 -52.90 -30.77
CA GLY A 100 -22.33 -52.75 -32.09
C GLY A 100 -23.27 -52.14 -33.12
N ASP A 101 -24.42 -51.60 -32.69
CA ASP A 101 -25.46 -51.07 -33.57
C ASP A 101 -25.17 -49.62 -33.94
N LYS A 102 -24.31 -49.45 -34.95
CA LYS A 102 -23.88 -48.13 -35.44
C LYS A 102 -25.02 -47.35 -36.09
N GLU A 103 -26.00 -48.02 -36.70
CA GLU A 103 -27.15 -47.35 -37.31
C GLU A 103 -28.04 -46.72 -36.26
N LYS A 104 -28.36 -47.46 -35.19
CA LYS A 104 -29.16 -46.92 -34.10
C LYS A 104 -28.43 -45.84 -33.32
N ALA A 105 -27.14 -46.03 -33.04
CA ALA A 105 -26.33 -45.01 -32.38
C ALA A 105 -26.25 -43.72 -33.22
N ARG A 106 -26.17 -43.84 -34.55
CA ARG A 106 -26.24 -42.68 -35.45
C ARG A 106 -27.57 -41.93 -35.33
N GLU A 107 -28.70 -42.63 -35.33
CA GLU A 107 -30.02 -42.01 -35.13
C GLU A 107 -30.09 -41.22 -33.82
N LEU A 108 -29.56 -41.80 -32.73
CA LEU A 108 -29.54 -41.17 -31.41
C LEU A 108 -28.63 -39.94 -31.37
N ILE A 109 -27.45 -39.99 -32.01
CA ILE A 109 -26.57 -38.81 -32.15
C ILE A 109 -27.26 -37.71 -32.96
N GLU A 110 -28.02 -38.06 -34.00
CA GLU A 110 -28.78 -37.07 -34.78
C GLU A 110 -29.89 -36.41 -33.96
N LYS A 111 -30.59 -37.17 -33.11
CA LYS A 111 -31.57 -36.62 -32.13
C LYS A 111 -30.89 -35.68 -31.14
N ALA A 112 -29.78 -36.12 -30.55
CA ALA A 112 -28.99 -35.28 -29.65
C ALA A 112 -28.53 -33.99 -30.33
N ALA A 113 -28.01 -34.07 -31.55
CA ALA A 113 -27.51 -32.92 -32.30
C ALA A 113 -28.62 -31.92 -32.71
N ALA A 114 -29.87 -32.37 -32.80
CA ALA A 114 -31.01 -31.50 -33.12
C ALA A 114 -31.37 -30.57 -31.93
N ASP A 115 -31.20 -31.04 -30.71
CA ASP A 115 -31.56 -30.32 -29.49
C ASP A 115 -30.36 -29.71 -28.74
N ALA A 116 -29.13 -30.05 -29.14
CA ALA A 116 -27.89 -29.50 -28.58
C ALA A 116 -27.78 -27.98 -28.79
N LYS A 117 -27.43 -27.25 -27.72
CA LYS A 117 -27.32 -25.77 -27.73
C LYS A 117 -25.94 -25.26 -27.32
N ASP A 118 -25.16 -26.09 -26.65
CA ASP A 118 -23.86 -25.75 -26.12
C ASP A 118 -22.74 -26.50 -26.85
N MET A 119 -21.54 -25.93 -26.77
CA MET A 119 -20.36 -26.46 -27.44
C MET A 119 -19.92 -27.81 -26.87
N ALA A 120 -20.09 -28.06 -25.56
CA ALA A 120 -19.61 -29.28 -24.93
C ALA A 120 -20.39 -30.51 -25.41
N THR A 121 -21.71 -30.36 -25.59
CA THR A 121 -22.55 -31.39 -26.18
C THR A 121 -22.10 -31.73 -27.60
N PHE A 122 -21.91 -30.73 -28.49
CA PHE A 122 -21.45 -31.00 -29.86
C PHE A 122 -20.06 -31.65 -29.92
N LEU A 123 -19.14 -31.28 -29.03
CA LEU A 123 -17.83 -31.94 -28.93
C LEU A 123 -17.96 -33.42 -28.51
N THR A 124 -18.85 -33.70 -27.56
CA THR A 124 -19.15 -35.08 -27.13
C THR A 124 -19.74 -35.90 -28.27
N LEU A 125 -20.70 -35.33 -29.02
CA LEU A 125 -21.30 -35.98 -30.18
C LEU A 125 -20.29 -36.24 -31.30
N ALA A 126 -19.40 -35.27 -31.57
CA ALA A 126 -18.33 -35.45 -32.55
C ALA A 126 -17.38 -36.57 -32.16
N ARG A 127 -17.02 -36.69 -30.87
CA ARG A 127 -16.24 -37.82 -30.36
C ARG A 127 -16.96 -39.14 -30.64
N TYR A 128 -18.22 -39.29 -30.22
CA TYR A 128 -18.96 -40.54 -30.42
C TYR A 128 -19.13 -40.88 -31.91
N ALA A 129 -19.32 -39.89 -32.77
CA ALA A 129 -19.32 -40.10 -34.22
C ALA A 129 -17.96 -40.62 -34.73
N ALA A 130 -16.84 -40.08 -34.22
CA ALA A 130 -15.51 -40.50 -34.64
C ALA A 130 -15.12 -41.89 -34.10
N GLU A 131 -15.35 -42.14 -32.80
CA GLU A 131 -14.89 -43.35 -32.10
C GLU A 131 -15.88 -44.51 -32.25
N ASP A 132 -17.15 -44.27 -31.99
CA ASP A 132 -18.15 -45.34 -31.89
C ASP A 132 -18.75 -45.70 -33.26
N LEU A 133 -19.03 -44.68 -34.07
CA LEU A 133 -19.53 -44.91 -35.43
C LEU A 133 -18.38 -45.18 -36.42
N GLU A 134 -17.15 -44.81 -36.09
CA GLU A 134 -16.02 -44.76 -37.03
C GLU A 134 -16.33 -43.89 -38.27
N ASP A 135 -17.09 -42.80 -38.08
CA ASP A 135 -17.49 -41.85 -39.12
C ASP A 135 -16.84 -40.48 -38.89
N PRO A 136 -15.57 -40.30 -39.30
CA PRO A 136 -14.86 -39.04 -39.15
C PRO A 136 -15.47 -37.92 -40.01
N ALA A 137 -16.20 -38.24 -41.08
CA ALA A 137 -16.85 -37.22 -41.91
C ALA A 137 -18.02 -36.58 -41.16
N TYR A 138 -18.82 -37.39 -40.45
CA TYR A 138 -19.89 -36.85 -39.63
C TYR A 138 -19.41 -36.15 -38.37
N ALA A 139 -18.34 -36.66 -37.74
CA ALA A 139 -17.71 -35.94 -36.63
C ALA A 139 -17.31 -34.51 -37.05
N LYS A 140 -16.77 -34.33 -38.27
CA LYS A 140 -16.48 -33.00 -38.83
C LYS A 140 -17.73 -32.14 -39.08
N ASP A 141 -18.83 -32.74 -39.55
CA ASP A 141 -20.11 -32.02 -39.69
C ASP A 141 -20.59 -31.46 -38.35
N LEU A 142 -20.55 -32.28 -37.29
CA LEU A 142 -20.95 -31.86 -35.94
C LEU A 142 -20.07 -30.72 -35.40
N LEU A 143 -18.75 -30.80 -35.61
CA LEU A 143 -17.82 -29.73 -35.23
C LEU A 143 -18.05 -28.44 -36.01
N SER A 144 -18.42 -28.51 -37.29
CA SER A 144 -18.71 -27.32 -38.09
C SER A 144 -19.86 -26.47 -37.51
N ARG A 145 -20.77 -27.11 -36.76
CA ARG A 145 -21.91 -26.44 -36.10
C ARG A 145 -21.50 -25.59 -34.90
N VAL A 146 -20.33 -25.84 -34.30
CA VAL A 146 -19.80 -25.01 -33.20
C VAL A 146 -18.88 -23.88 -33.68
N GLU A 147 -18.31 -23.96 -34.89
CA GLU A 147 -17.35 -22.97 -35.40
C GLU A 147 -17.87 -21.53 -35.38
N GLY A 148 -19.15 -21.33 -35.70
CA GLY A 148 -19.79 -20.01 -35.72
C GLY A 148 -19.86 -19.33 -34.35
N ASN A 149 -19.73 -20.10 -33.27
CA ASN A 149 -19.83 -19.62 -31.89
C ASN A 149 -18.46 -19.38 -31.22
N LEU A 150 -17.35 -19.68 -31.91
CA LEU A 150 -16.00 -19.49 -31.37
C LEU A 150 -15.59 -18.01 -31.44
N LYS A 151 -15.51 -17.36 -30.27
CA LYS A 151 -15.27 -15.90 -30.17
C LYS A 151 -13.91 -15.55 -29.58
N THR A 152 -13.33 -16.46 -28.81
CA THR A 152 -12.05 -16.26 -28.11
C THR A 152 -11.06 -17.35 -28.50
N LEU A 153 -9.75 -17.09 -28.34
CA LEU A 153 -8.73 -18.13 -28.56
C LEU A 153 -8.99 -19.36 -27.69
N ASP A 154 -9.44 -19.20 -26.45
CA ASP A 154 -9.80 -20.31 -25.57
C ASP A 154 -10.94 -21.18 -26.12
N ASP A 155 -11.94 -20.58 -26.79
CA ASP A 155 -13.00 -21.35 -27.46
C ASP A 155 -12.39 -22.23 -28.56
N TYR A 156 -11.48 -21.67 -29.36
CA TYR A 156 -10.76 -22.42 -30.38
C TYR A 156 -9.89 -23.53 -29.78
N ARG A 157 -9.13 -23.24 -28.71
CA ARG A 157 -8.26 -24.22 -28.03
C ARG A 157 -9.04 -25.42 -27.49
N LYS A 158 -10.25 -25.22 -26.96
CA LYS A 158 -11.11 -26.32 -26.51
C LYS A 158 -11.43 -27.30 -27.64
N VAL A 159 -11.85 -26.78 -28.79
CA VAL A 159 -12.18 -27.61 -29.96
C VAL A 159 -10.93 -28.28 -30.55
N VAL A 160 -9.82 -27.54 -30.64
CA VAL A 160 -8.52 -28.06 -31.09
C VAL A 160 -8.04 -29.21 -30.22
N ASN A 161 -8.15 -29.07 -28.90
CA ASN A 161 -7.75 -30.10 -27.96
C ASN A 161 -8.57 -31.39 -28.13
N THR A 162 -9.89 -31.29 -28.32
CA THR A 162 -10.76 -32.45 -28.62
C THR A 162 -10.36 -33.09 -29.95
N LEU A 163 -10.15 -32.30 -31.00
CA LEU A 163 -9.72 -32.80 -32.32
C LEU A 163 -8.40 -33.57 -32.25
N VAL A 164 -7.43 -33.08 -31.49
CA VAL A 164 -6.11 -33.72 -31.36
C VAL A 164 -6.16 -34.95 -30.45
N LYS A 165 -6.72 -34.82 -29.24
CA LYS A 165 -6.63 -35.88 -28.21
C LYS A 165 -7.63 -36.99 -28.38
N GLU A 166 -8.86 -36.65 -28.78
CA GLU A 166 -9.98 -37.59 -28.81
C GLU A 166 -10.20 -38.11 -30.24
N MET A 167 -10.00 -37.26 -31.25
CA MET A 167 -10.27 -37.64 -32.65
C MET A 167 -9.02 -37.98 -33.47
N ASN A 168 -7.81 -37.76 -32.92
CA ASN A 168 -6.53 -37.95 -33.62
C ASN A 168 -6.50 -37.29 -35.02
N ASP A 169 -7.10 -36.09 -35.14
CA ASP A 169 -7.20 -35.32 -36.38
C ASP A 169 -6.47 -33.96 -36.24
N PRO A 170 -5.12 -33.97 -36.21
CA PRO A 170 -4.32 -32.75 -36.06
C PRO A 170 -4.43 -31.81 -37.27
N ASP A 171 -4.78 -32.33 -38.45
CA ASP A 171 -4.93 -31.53 -39.66
C ASP A 171 -6.13 -30.59 -39.56
N THR A 172 -7.28 -31.11 -39.15
CA THR A 172 -8.50 -30.30 -38.93
C THR A 172 -8.32 -29.34 -37.77
N ALA A 173 -7.64 -29.77 -36.70
CA ALA A 173 -7.28 -28.89 -35.59
C ALA A 173 -6.45 -27.69 -36.06
N ARG A 174 -5.48 -27.94 -36.95
CA ARG A 174 -4.64 -26.90 -37.55
C ARG A 174 -5.43 -25.95 -38.44
N GLU A 175 -6.33 -26.46 -39.29
CA GLU A 175 -7.21 -25.63 -40.11
C GLU A 175 -8.13 -24.74 -39.28
N LEU A 176 -8.68 -25.28 -38.19
CA LEU A 176 -9.53 -24.53 -37.28
C LEU A 176 -8.74 -23.42 -36.58
N MET A 177 -7.54 -23.71 -36.08
CA MET A 177 -6.70 -22.70 -35.42
C MET A 177 -6.29 -21.59 -36.41
N LYS A 178 -6.02 -21.90 -37.69
CA LYS A 178 -5.80 -20.86 -38.73
C LYS A 178 -6.96 -19.89 -38.85
N LYS A 179 -8.21 -20.34 -38.71
CA LYS A 179 -9.38 -19.45 -38.70
C LYS A 179 -9.40 -18.52 -37.49
N ALA A 180 -8.74 -18.88 -36.39
CA ALA A 180 -8.63 -18.07 -35.18
C ALA A 180 -7.71 -16.86 -35.36
N GLN A 181 -6.85 -16.84 -36.40
CA GLN A 181 -6.00 -15.68 -36.74
C GLN A 181 -6.81 -14.38 -36.89
N ARG A 182 -8.10 -14.46 -37.24
CA ARG A 182 -9.00 -13.28 -37.28
C ARG A 182 -9.13 -12.54 -35.94
N LEU A 183 -8.74 -13.16 -34.83
CA LEU A 183 -8.74 -12.59 -33.49
C LEU A 183 -7.46 -11.82 -33.17
N ALA A 184 -6.42 -11.93 -34.01
CA ALA A 184 -5.16 -11.21 -33.91
C ALA A 184 -5.35 -9.77 -34.43
N SER A 185 -5.92 -8.89 -33.61
CA SER A 185 -6.33 -7.54 -34.02
C SER A 185 -5.25 -6.46 -33.89
N ASP A 186 -4.22 -6.72 -33.09
CA ASP A 186 -3.10 -5.83 -32.81
C ASP A 186 -1.85 -6.67 -32.47
N ILE A 187 -0.70 -6.02 -32.29
CA ILE A 187 0.57 -6.71 -32.03
C ILE A 187 0.49 -7.61 -30.78
N PRO A 188 -0.02 -7.17 -29.61
CA PRO A 188 -0.22 -8.05 -28.46
C PRO A 188 -1.13 -9.27 -28.73
N ALA A 189 -2.25 -9.09 -29.42
CA ALA A 189 -3.15 -10.19 -29.77
C ALA A 189 -2.49 -11.18 -30.75
N THR A 190 -1.70 -10.68 -31.70
CA THR A 190 -0.93 -11.49 -32.65
C THR A 190 0.16 -12.31 -31.96
N ILE A 191 0.89 -11.71 -31.01
CA ILE A 191 1.88 -12.43 -30.17
C ILE A 191 1.19 -13.52 -29.36
N THR A 192 0.04 -13.22 -28.75
CA THR A 192 -0.75 -14.21 -27.99
C THR A 192 -1.18 -15.38 -28.88
N TYR A 193 -1.62 -15.09 -30.11
CA TYR A 193 -1.97 -16.12 -31.08
C TYR A 193 -0.76 -16.98 -31.48
N ALA A 194 0.41 -16.37 -31.74
CA ALA A 194 1.65 -17.09 -32.02
C ALA A 194 2.09 -18.00 -30.86
N GLN A 195 1.93 -17.53 -29.62
CA GLN A 195 2.19 -18.32 -28.42
C GLN A 195 1.26 -19.53 -28.34
N VAL A 196 -0.05 -19.35 -28.57
CA VAL A 196 -1.01 -20.46 -28.58
C VAL A 196 -0.66 -21.49 -29.66
N VAL A 197 -0.28 -21.04 -30.86
CA VAL A 197 0.19 -21.93 -31.93
C VAL A 197 1.39 -22.76 -31.48
N LEU A 198 2.37 -22.13 -30.82
CA LEU A 198 3.55 -22.82 -30.32
C LEU A 198 3.21 -23.82 -29.19
N GLU A 199 2.35 -23.43 -28.25
CA GLU A 199 1.94 -24.27 -27.12
C GLU A 199 1.14 -25.51 -27.57
N ASP A 200 0.16 -25.32 -28.46
CA ASP A 200 -0.78 -26.38 -28.83
C ASP A 200 -0.26 -27.27 -29.96
N PHE A 201 0.57 -26.73 -30.86
CA PHE A 201 1.06 -27.47 -32.04
C PHE A 201 2.57 -27.72 -32.04
N GLY A 202 3.34 -27.05 -31.17
CA GLY A 202 4.81 -27.15 -31.18
C GLY A 202 5.46 -26.60 -32.45
N ASP A 203 4.70 -25.89 -33.29
CA ASP A 203 5.14 -25.47 -34.62
C ASP A 203 5.80 -24.09 -34.57
N LYS A 204 7.13 -24.11 -34.36
CA LYS A 204 7.96 -22.91 -34.32
C LYS A 204 7.98 -22.15 -35.65
N GLU A 205 7.91 -22.85 -36.78
CA GLU A 205 7.93 -22.21 -38.10
C GLU A 205 6.66 -21.40 -38.32
N TRP A 206 5.51 -21.96 -37.92
CA TRP A 206 4.24 -21.26 -38.00
C TRP A 206 4.17 -20.07 -37.03
N ALA A 207 4.62 -20.24 -35.79
CA ALA A 207 4.73 -19.13 -34.85
C ALA A 207 5.64 -18.01 -35.41
N ALA A 208 6.78 -18.37 -36.02
CA ALA A 208 7.68 -17.40 -36.65
C ALA A 208 7.04 -16.64 -37.81
N GLN A 209 6.26 -17.30 -38.66
CA GLN A 209 5.53 -16.64 -39.75
C GLN A 209 4.51 -15.62 -39.22
N ILE A 210 3.80 -15.96 -38.14
CA ILE A 210 2.84 -15.03 -37.50
C ILE A 210 3.55 -13.79 -36.98
N LEU A 211 4.70 -13.96 -36.32
CA LEU A 211 5.50 -12.84 -35.81
C LEU A 211 6.12 -12.00 -36.93
N GLU A 212 6.53 -12.63 -38.04
CA GLU A 212 7.07 -11.92 -39.22
C GLU A 212 6.00 -11.06 -39.90
N GLU A 213 4.77 -11.57 -40.03
CA GLU A 213 3.63 -10.77 -40.50
C GLU A 213 3.34 -9.59 -39.57
N ALA A 214 3.47 -9.78 -38.25
CA ALA A 214 3.26 -8.72 -37.26
C ALA A 214 4.33 -7.60 -37.34
N GLU A 215 5.57 -7.94 -37.72
CA GLU A 215 6.66 -6.95 -37.86
C GLU A 215 6.30 -5.85 -38.87
N ALA A 216 5.67 -6.23 -39.98
CA ALA A 216 5.25 -5.27 -41.02
C ALA A 216 4.18 -4.28 -40.55
N GLU A 217 3.45 -4.61 -39.48
CA GLU A 217 2.36 -3.81 -38.92
C GLU A 217 2.80 -2.99 -37.69
N CYS A 218 4.07 -3.11 -37.25
CA CYS A 218 4.58 -2.32 -36.13
C CYS A 218 4.63 -0.82 -36.48
N GLN A 219 4.06 0.02 -35.62
CA GLN A 219 3.96 1.47 -35.84
C GLN A 219 4.72 2.29 -34.80
N PHE A 220 4.84 1.78 -33.57
CA PHE A 220 5.44 2.48 -32.44
C PHE A 220 6.56 1.67 -31.81
N THR A 221 7.44 2.33 -31.05
CA THR A 221 8.58 1.70 -30.37
C THR A 221 8.13 0.52 -29.49
N LYS A 222 7.05 0.67 -28.70
CA LYS A 222 6.43 -0.44 -27.95
C LYS A 222 6.06 -1.66 -28.78
N ASP A 223 5.63 -1.49 -30.04
CA ASP A 223 5.22 -2.61 -30.89
C ASP A 223 6.45 -3.45 -31.24
N PHE A 224 7.54 -2.78 -31.64
CA PHE A 224 8.83 -3.42 -31.88
C PHE A 224 9.40 -4.08 -30.63
N VAL A 225 9.31 -3.43 -29.46
CA VAL A 225 9.80 -3.99 -28.18
C VAL A 225 8.96 -5.20 -27.75
N ALA A 226 7.63 -5.16 -27.90
CA ALA A 226 6.76 -6.29 -27.62
C ALA A 226 7.07 -7.47 -28.55
N LEU A 227 7.28 -7.19 -29.84
CA LEU A 227 7.64 -8.21 -30.82
C LEU A 227 9.03 -8.81 -30.55
N ALA A 228 10.01 -7.97 -30.19
CA ALA A 228 11.35 -8.41 -29.79
C ALA A 228 11.29 -9.39 -28.61
N ARG A 229 10.47 -9.09 -27.61
CA ARG A 229 10.22 -9.99 -26.48
C ARG A 229 9.68 -11.33 -26.95
N ALA A 230 8.68 -11.31 -27.83
CA ALA A 230 8.09 -12.53 -28.39
C ALA A 230 9.12 -13.38 -29.16
N TYR A 231 9.96 -12.78 -30.00
CA TYR A 231 11.03 -13.51 -30.70
C TYR A 231 12.02 -14.15 -29.74
N LYS A 232 12.45 -13.43 -28.70
CA LYS A 232 13.35 -13.98 -27.69
C LYS A 232 12.71 -15.09 -26.87
N GLU A 233 11.51 -14.86 -26.32
CA GLU A 233 10.87 -15.77 -25.36
C GLU A 233 10.25 -17.00 -26.05
N LEU A 234 9.59 -16.83 -27.21
CA LEU A 234 8.90 -17.93 -27.90
C LEU A 234 9.83 -18.70 -28.83
N LEU A 235 10.71 -18.01 -29.55
CA LEU A 235 11.55 -18.63 -30.58
C LEU A 235 13.01 -18.82 -30.14
N GLY A 236 13.46 -18.14 -29.09
CA GLY A 236 14.86 -18.14 -28.67
C GLY A 236 15.75 -17.30 -29.57
N ASP A 237 15.17 -16.40 -30.36
CA ASP A 237 15.89 -15.60 -31.36
C ASP A 237 16.30 -14.24 -30.79
N GLU A 238 17.43 -14.23 -30.09
CA GLU A 238 17.98 -13.00 -29.50
C GLU A 238 18.52 -12.02 -30.54
N GLU A 239 19.03 -12.51 -31.68
CA GLU A 239 19.53 -11.64 -32.76
C GLU A 239 18.39 -10.84 -33.39
N LYS A 240 17.26 -11.51 -33.66
CA LYS A 240 16.07 -10.83 -34.16
C LYS A 240 15.47 -9.89 -33.13
N ALA A 241 15.42 -10.29 -31.86
CA ALA A 241 14.98 -9.41 -30.78
C ALA A 241 15.82 -8.13 -30.71
N ARG A 242 17.15 -8.25 -30.84
CA ARG A 242 18.05 -7.09 -30.91
C ARG A 242 17.73 -6.19 -32.10
N SER A 243 17.62 -6.76 -33.29
CA SER A 243 17.31 -5.98 -34.51
C SER A 243 15.99 -5.24 -34.40
N LEU A 244 14.97 -5.83 -33.77
CA LEU A 244 13.67 -5.18 -33.56
C LEU A 244 13.77 -4.01 -32.58
N ILE A 245 14.50 -4.16 -31.47
CA ILE A 245 14.70 -3.05 -30.53
C ILE A 245 15.49 -1.91 -31.19
N GLU A 246 16.51 -2.23 -32.00
CA GLU A 246 17.26 -1.22 -32.78
C GLU A 246 16.35 -0.47 -33.76
N GLN A 247 15.48 -1.18 -34.49
CA GLN A 247 14.48 -0.55 -35.37
C GLN A 247 13.51 0.35 -34.57
N GLY A 248 12.98 -0.15 -33.46
CA GLY A 248 12.11 0.66 -32.58
C GLY A 248 12.82 1.92 -32.09
N GLU A 249 14.09 1.82 -31.70
CA GLU A 249 14.91 2.96 -31.29
C GLU A 249 15.08 4.01 -32.40
N GLU A 250 15.23 3.59 -33.67
CA GLU A 250 15.31 4.50 -34.81
C GLU A 250 14.02 5.30 -35.04
N PHE A 251 12.86 4.74 -34.66
CA PHE A 251 11.56 5.41 -34.73
C PHE A 251 11.21 6.22 -33.47
N ALA A 252 11.94 6.05 -32.36
CA ALA A 252 11.66 6.77 -31.13
C ALA A 252 11.87 8.29 -31.32
N MET A 253 10.81 9.07 -31.10
CA MET A 253 10.81 10.53 -31.24
C MET A 253 10.48 11.28 -29.95
N THR A 254 10.07 10.54 -28.92
CA THR A 254 9.65 11.09 -27.64
C THR A 254 10.40 10.45 -26.48
N ALA A 255 10.44 11.15 -25.34
CA ALA A 255 10.94 10.60 -24.08
C ALA A 255 10.37 9.22 -23.75
N GLU A 256 9.04 9.04 -23.90
CA GLU A 256 8.35 7.78 -23.63
C GLU A 256 8.87 6.65 -24.52
N GLU A 257 9.00 6.90 -25.83
CA GLU A 257 9.52 5.90 -26.77
C GLU A 257 11.00 5.59 -26.54
N HIS A 258 11.82 6.58 -26.17
CA HIS A 258 13.21 6.34 -25.79
C HIS A 258 13.31 5.50 -24.50
N LEU A 259 12.40 5.69 -23.53
CA LEU A 259 12.31 4.84 -22.35
C LEU A 259 11.87 3.42 -22.72
N GLU A 260 10.92 3.24 -23.64
CA GLU A 260 10.51 1.93 -24.15
C GLU A 260 11.68 1.18 -24.80
N ALA A 261 12.44 1.84 -25.67
CA ALA A 261 13.63 1.25 -26.28
C ALA A 261 14.69 0.90 -25.22
N ALA A 262 14.94 1.79 -24.25
CA ALA A 262 15.88 1.55 -23.16
C ALA A 262 15.47 0.33 -22.30
N ARG A 263 14.18 0.20 -22.00
CA ARG A 263 13.61 -0.97 -21.32
C ARG A 263 13.70 -2.23 -22.17
N GLY A 264 13.52 -2.13 -23.48
CA GLY A 264 13.80 -3.23 -24.41
C GLY A 264 15.24 -3.73 -24.28
N TYR A 265 16.23 -2.85 -24.37
CA TYR A 265 17.64 -3.22 -24.21
C TYR A 265 17.94 -3.82 -22.83
N LEU A 266 17.42 -3.22 -21.75
CA LEU A 266 17.69 -3.67 -20.39
C LEU A 266 16.99 -4.98 -20.05
N ASP A 267 15.67 -5.04 -20.22
CA ASP A 267 14.83 -6.12 -19.69
C ASP A 267 14.81 -7.34 -20.63
N ILE A 268 14.91 -7.11 -21.94
CA ILE A 268 14.88 -8.20 -22.94
C ILE A 268 16.29 -8.67 -23.23
N LEU A 269 17.23 -7.78 -23.53
CA LEU A 269 18.59 -8.17 -23.95
C LEU A 269 19.62 -8.18 -22.82
N GLY A 270 19.35 -7.54 -21.68
CA GLY A 270 20.37 -7.32 -20.64
C GLY A 270 21.50 -6.38 -21.07
N ASP A 271 21.30 -5.62 -22.15
CA ASP A 271 22.31 -4.74 -22.74
C ASP A 271 22.31 -3.37 -22.07
N LYS A 272 23.07 -3.27 -20.98
CA LYS A 272 23.15 -2.05 -20.17
C LYS A 272 23.76 -0.85 -20.89
N GLU A 273 24.69 -1.08 -21.82
CA GLU A 273 25.34 0.02 -22.57
C GLU A 273 24.35 0.64 -23.55
N LYS A 274 23.62 -0.18 -24.32
CA LYS A 274 22.56 0.32 -25.20
C LYS A 274 21.39 0.92 -24.43
N ALA A 275 20.99 0.32 -23.32
CA ALA A 275 19.96 0.87 -22.46
C ALA A 275 20.35 2.27 -21.96
N LYS A 276 21.60 2.46 -21.52
CA LYS A 276 22.14 3.75 -21.10
C LYS A 276 22.05 4.81 -22.20
N GLU A 277 22.44 4.49 -23.44
CA GLU A 277 22.35 5.42 -24.57
C GLU A 277 20.90 5.90 -24.81
N ALA A 278 19.95 4.96 -24.79
CA ALA A 278 18.52 5.27 -24.95
C ALA A 278 17.95 6.06 -23.75
N PHE A 279 18.34 5.72 -22.52
CA PHE A 279 17.98 6.49 -21.32
C PHE A 279 18.55 7.92 -21.35
N GLU A 280 19.76 8.14 -21.89
CA GLU A 280 20.32 9.48 -22.02
C GLU A 280 19.53 10.34 -23.03
N LYS A 281 19.05 9.74 -24.12
CA LYS A 281 18.12 10.41 -25.06
C LYS A 281 16.82 10.78 -24.36
N ALA A 282 16.18 9.83 -23.67
CA ALA A 282 14.97 10.09 -22.90
C ALA A 282 15.17 11.21 -21.87
N LEU A 283 16.27 11.17 -21.12
CA LEU A 283 16.61 12.17 -20.11
C LEU A 283 16.62 13.58 -20.69
N SER A 284 17.07 13.77 -21.94
CA SER A 284 17.13 15.09 -22.56
C SER A 284 15.75 15.74 -22.74
N GLU A 285 14.72 14.91 -22.94
CA GLU A 285 13.34 15.33 -23.25
C GLU A 285 12.40 15.36 -22.05
N ILE A 286 12.64 14.53 -21.03
CA ILE A 286 11.79 14.50 -19.82
C ILE A 286 11.77 15.86 -19.13
N THR A 287 10.58 16.33 -18.78
CA THR A 287 10.39 17.61 -18.09
C THR A 287 9.69 17.49 -16.74
N GLN A 288 9.00 16.39 -16.47
CA GLN A 288 8.29 16.18 -15.22
C GLN A 288 9.25 15.67 -14.13
N THR A 289 9.18 16.27 -12.94
CA THR A 289 10.07 15.89 -11.83
C THR A 289 9.91 14.43 -11.42
N GLY A 290 8.67 13.91 -11.41
CA GLY A 290 8.41 12.50 -11.07
C GLY A 290 9.12 11.53 -12.00
N GLU A 291 8.97 11.71 -13.31
CA GLU A 291 9.64 10.90 -14.34
C GLU A 291 11.18 10.99 -14.25
N LEU A 292 11.74 12.17 -13.92
CA LEU A 292 13.19 12.32 -13.71
C LEU A 292 13.68 11.51 -12.50
N LEU A 293 12.90 11.46 -11.43
CA LEU A 293 13.25 10.69 -10.23
C LEU A 293 13.17 9.18 -10.49
N GLU A 294 12.14 8.72 -11.19
CA GLU A 294 12.01 7.30 -11.59
C GLU A 294 13.16 6.87 -12.53
N LEU A 295 13.51 7.74 -13.49
CA LEU A 295 14.66 7.51 -14.36
C LEU A 295 15.97 7.48 -13.57
N ALA A 296 16.19 8.42 -12.66
CA ALA A 296 17.38 8.46 -11.82
C ALA A 296 17.54 7.19 -10.97
N HIS A 297 16.44 6.73 -10.36
CA HIS A 297 16.40 5.49 -9.60
C HIS A 297 16.75 4.28 -10.47
N THR A 298 16.12 4.15 -11.65
CA THR A 298 16.39 3.07 -12.62
C THR A 298 17.87 3.06 -13.02
N LEU A 299 18.43 4.23 -13.34
CA LEU A 299 19.82 4.38 -13.72
C LEU A 299 20.77 3.97 -12.60
N ALA A 300 20.48 4.34 -11.36
CA ALA A 300 21.29 4.00 -10.20
C ALA A 300 21.20 2.52 -9.83
N LYS A 301 19.98 1.95 -9.75
CA LYS A 301 19.74 0.62 -9.17
C LYS A 301 19.76 -0.52 -10.17
N GLU A 302 19.24 -0.30 -11.37
CA GLU A 302 19.07 -1.36 -12.36
C GLU A 302 20.20 -1.33 -13.39
N VAL A 303 20.47 -0.16 -13.96
CA VAL A 303 21.56 0.02 -14.94
C VAL A 303 22.92 0.02 -14.22
N GLY A 304 23.03 0.74 -13.11
CA GLY A 304 24.29 0.95 -12.38
C GLY A 304 25.14 2.10 -12.96
N ASP A 305 24.51 3.03 -13.67
CA ASP A 305 25.17 4.25 -14.16
C ASP A 305 24.93 5.42 -13.21
N GLU A 306 25.79 5.52 -12.20
CA GLU A 306 25.76 6.61 -11.23
C GLU A 306 25.92 8.00 -11.87
N ALA A 307 26.68 8.12 -12.96
CA ALA A 307 26.93 9.41 -13.59
C ALA A 307 25.67 9.93 -14.30
N LEU A 308 24.96 9.06 -15.00
CA LEU A 308 23.71 9.43 -15.65
C LEU A 308 22.57 9.61 -14.63
N ALA A 309 22.53 8.79 -13.57
CA ALA A 309 21.60 8.98 -12.46
C ALA A 309 21.78 10.35 -11.78
N LYS A 310 23.03 10.78 -11.53
CA LYS A 310 23.34 12.12 -11.00
C LYS A 310 22.79 13.22 -11.91
N LYS A 311 23.03 13.15 -13.22
CA LYS A 311 22.46 14.11 -14.18
C LYS A 311 20.94 14.18 -14.10
N ALA A 312 20.26 13.04 -13.92
CA ALA A 312 18.81 12.98 -13.78
C ALA A 312 18.32 13.64 -12.48
N TYR A 313 18.97 13.37 -11.35
CA TYR A 313 18.67 14.07 -10.08
C TYR A 313 18.96 15.56 -10.15
N GLU A 314 20.06 16.01 -10.76
CA GLU A 314 20.38 17.43 -10.95
C GLU A 314 19.29 18.13 -11.79
N LYS A 315 18.81 17.47 -12.85
CA LYS A 315 17.70 17.99 -13.67
C LYS A 315 16.40 18.06 -12.88
N ALA A 316 16.13 17.08 -12.01
CA ALA A 316 14.97 17.08 -11.12
C ALA A 316 15.06 18.21 -10.09
N GLU A 317 16.23 18.36 -9.46
CA GLU A 317 16.53 19.38 -8.46
C GLU A 317 16.27 20.79 -8.99
N ALA A 318 16.74 21.08 -10.22
CA ALA A 318 16.56 22.39 -10.86
C ALA A 318 15.09 22.80 -11.03
N LYS A 319 14.14 21.86 -10.90
CA LYS A 319 12.69 22.08 -11.02
C LYS A 319 11.98 22.13 -9.67
N ILE A 320 12.64 21.72 -8.58
CA ILE A 320 12.06 21.71 -7.23
C ILE A 320 12.34 23.05 -6.56
N THR A 321 11.29 23.69 -6.03
CA THR A 321 11.38 25.00 -5.38
C THR A 321 11.01 24.99 -3.90
N ARG A 322 10.43 23.90 -3.41
CA ARG A 322 10.00 23.75 -2.00
C ARG A 322 11.05 23.00 -1.21
N GLY A 323 11.53 23.58 -0.11
CA GLY A 323 12.51 22.94 0.78
C GLY A 323 12.10 21.54 1.23
N GLY A 324 10.82 21.33 1.58
CA GLY A 324 10.33 20.00 1.96
C GLY A 324 10.41 18.94 0.86
N ASP A 325 10.34 19.32 -0.42
CA ASP A 325 10.52 18.39 -1.54
C ASP A 325 12.01 18.19 -1.87
N LEU A 326 12.86 19.19 -1.62
CA LEU A 326 14.32 19.04 -1.65
C LEU A 326 14.82 18.04 -0.59
N LEU A 327 14.20 18.00 0.60
CA LEU A 327 14.51 16.96 1.60
C LEU A 327 14.25 15.55 1.06
N LYS A 328 13.13 15.34 0.36
CA LYS A 328 12.81 14.05 -0.25
C LYS A 328 13.78 13.69 -1.37
N LEU A 329 14.17 14.68 -2.18
CA LEU A 329 15.19 14.49 -3.21
C LEU A 329 16.53 14.07 -2.60
N ALA A 330 16.99 14.74 -1.54
CA ALA A 330 18.24 14.38 -0.87
C ALA A 330 18.18 12.95 -0.32
N GLN A 331 17.05 12.54 0.26
CA GLN A 331 16.86 11.16 0.71
C GLN A 331 16.91 10.16 -0.46
N ALA A 332 16.25 10.46 -1.59
CA ALA A 332 16.32 9.60 -2.77
C ALA A 332 17.76 9.46 -3.29
N VAL A 333 18.54 10.55 -3.34
CA VAL A 333 19.97 10.52 -3.71
C VAL A 333 20.78 9.65 -2.76
N LEU A 334 20.52 9.71 -1.44
CA LEU A 334 21.20 8.89 -0.45
C LEU A 334 20.83 7.41 -0.59
N ASP A 335 19.54 7.11 -0.76
CA ASP A 335 19.04 5.74 -0.89
C ASP A 335 19.56 5.09 -2.18
N ASP A 336 19.59 5.86 -3.27
CA ASP A 336 19.90 5.36 -4.59
C ASP A 336 21.40 5.34 -4.89
N LEU A 337 22.11 6.41 -4.58
CA LEU A 337 23.54 6.59 -4.90
C LEU A 337 24.47 6.52 -3.69
N GLY A 338 23.95 6.67 -2.46
CA GLY A 338 24.80 6.85 -1.28
C GLY A 338 25.64 8.13 -1.31
N ASP A 339 25.32 9.07 -2.20
CA ASP A 339 26.11 10.28 -2.42
C ASP A 339 25.80 11.35 -1.38
N LYS A 340 26.54 11.28 -0.27
CA LYS A 340 26.45 12.26 0.82
C LYS A 340 26.84 13.68 0.40
N ALA A 341 27.74 13.84 -0.58
CA ALA A 341 28.17 15.17 -1.02
C ALA A 341 27.04 15.86 -1.78
N MET A 342 26.41 15.16 -2.72
CA MET A 342 25.25 15.68 -3.45
C MET A 342 24.06 15.95 -2.52
N ALA A 343 23.79 15.05 -1.56
CA ALA A 343 22.76 15.28 -0.56
C ALA A 343 23.02 16.53 0.28
N ALA A 344 24.28 16.80 0.65
CA ALA A 344 24.66 18.01 1.37
C ALA A 344 24.39 19.29 0.56
N GLU A 345 24.66 19.28 -0.75
CA GLU A 345 24.34 20.40 -1.63
C GLU A 345 22.83 20.65 -1.73
N ILE A 346 22.03 19.59 -1.83
CA ILE A 346 20.55 19.68 -1.86
C ILE A 346 20.03 20.22 -0.53
N TYR A 347 20.56 19.77 0.61
CA TYR A 347 20.21 20.30 1.93
C TYR A 347 20.56 21.79 2.07
N ALA A 348 21.69 22.24 1.53
CA ALA A 348 22.05 23.65 1.53
C ALA A 348 21.02 24.49 0.76
N LYS A 349 20.56 24.03 -0.41
CA LYS A 349 19.48 24.70 -1.16
C LYS A 349 18.14 24.65 -0.42
N ALA A 350 17.82 23.55 0.24
CA ALA A 350 16.62 23.45 1.07
C ALA A 350 16.62 24.55 2.15
N GLU A 351 17.76 24.75 2.81
CA GLU A 351 17.95 25.77 3.85
C GLU A 351 17.72 27.21 3.36
N GLU A 352 18.01 27.50 2.10
CA GLU A 352 17.78 28.84 1.51
C GLU A 352 16.29 29.17 1.40
N THR A 353 15.44 28.15 1.24
CA THR A 353 13.98 28.30 1.07
C THR A 353 13.20 28.13 2.37
N MET A 354 13.77 27.42 3.36
CA MET A 354 13.12 27.15 4.64
C MET A 354 13.32 28.32 5.60
N THR A 355 12.22 28.90 6.07
CA THR A 355 12.23 30.08 6.96
C THR A 355 11.53 29.83 8.30
N SER A 356 10.70 28.81 8.42
CA SER A 356 10.02 28.50 9.68
C SER A 356 10.96 27.75 10.63
N PRO A 357 10.90 28.00 11.96
CA PRO A 357 11.71 27.25 12.93
C PRO A 357 11.49 25.74 12.84
N ALA A 358 10.25 25.28 12.61
CA ALA A 358 9.92 23.86 12.50
C ALA A 358 10.59 23.20 11.28
N ASP A 359 10.58 23.88 10.13
CA ASP A 359 11.24 23.40 8.92
C ASP A 359 12.76 23.32 9.10
N LEU A 360 13.35 24.34 9.72
CA LEU A 360 14.79 24.38 9.98
C LEU A 360 15.22 23.32 11.00
N ILE A 361 14.43 23.06 12.05
CA ILE A 361 14.67 21.96 12.99
C ILE A 361 14.68 20.62 12.24
N LYS A 362 13.67 20.37 11.41
CA LYS A 362 13.59 19.14 10.61
C LYS A 362 14.80 18.99 9.67
N LEU A 363 15.24 20.08 9.03
CA LEU A 363 16.42 20.06 8.18
C LEU A 363 17.68 19.70 8.99
N ALA A 364 17.85 20.25 10.19
CA ALA A 364 18.98 19.92 11.06
C ALA A 364 19.00 18.43 11.47
N GLU A 365 17.83 17.86 11.76
CA GLU A 365 17.66 16.43 12.03
C GLU A 365 18.10 15.57 10.85
N GLU A 366 17.65 15.87 9.63
CA GLU A 366 18.03 15.12 8.41
C GLU A 366 19.53 15.26 8.11
N VAL A 367 20.10 16.45 8.28
CA VAL A 367 21.54 16.68 8.09
C VAL A 367 22.36 15.82 9.07
N LEU A 368 21.99 15.81 10.35
CA LEU A 368 22.71 14.98 11.32
C LEU A 368 22.52 13.49 11.04
N LYS A 369 21.28 13.05 10.83
CA LYS A 369 20.94 11.64 10.61
C LYS A 369 21.69 11.07 9.39
N ASN A 370 21.72 11.81 8.29
CA ASN A 370 22.20 11.28 7.02
C ASN A 370 23.67 11.61 6.73
N LEU A 371 24.15 12.77 7.19
CA LEU A 371 25.52 13.23 6.94
C LEU A 371 26.45 13.11 8.15
N ASP A 372 25.92 12.93 9.36
CA ASP A 372 26.67 12.99 10.63
C ASP A 372 27.40 14.34 10.81
N ASP A 373 26.87 15.41 10.18
CA ASP A 373 27.45 16.75 10.25
C ASP A 373 26.82 17.57 11.38
N ARG A 374 27.39 17.35 12.57
CA ARG A 374 26.96 18.03 13.81
C ARG A 374 27.14 19.54 13.76
N GLU A 375 28.21 20.02 13.14
CA GLU A 375 28.50 21.46 13.04
C GLU A 375 27.44 22.16 12.18
N ARG A 376 27.11 21.55 11.03
CA ARG A 376 26.06 22.08 10.15
C ARG A 376 24.68 22.02 10.79
N ALA A 377 24.33 20.90 11.42
CA ALA A 377 23.05 20.78 12.13
C ALA A 377 22.90 21.87 13.21
N LEU A 378 23.95 22.12 14.01
CA LEU A 378 23.95 23.20 15.00
C LEU A 378 23.77 24.58 14.35
N ALA A 379 24.45 24.86 13.24
CA ALA A 379 24.29 26.14 12.53
C ALA A 379 22.85 26.37 12.04
N ILE A 380 22.17 25.32 11.58
CA ILE A 380 20.77 25.39 11.15
C ILE A 380 19.84 25.60 12.34
N LEU A 381 20.07 24.94 13.48
CA LEU A 381 19.32 25.20 14.71
C LEU A 381 19.49 26.62 15.22
N ARG A 382 20.68 27.22 15.09
CA ARG A 382 20.90 28.65 15.41
C ARG A 382 20.13 29.58 14.49
N LYS A 383 19.98 29.20 13.22
CA LYS A 383 19.12 29.93 12.28
C LYS A 383 17.65 29.84 12.70
N ALA A 384 17.19 28.67 13.15
CA ALA A 384 15.85 28.51 13.71
C ALA A 384 15.67 29.38 14.97
N GLU A 385 16.68 29.40 15.85
CA GLU A 385 16.71 30.21 17.08
C GLU A 385 16.46 31.70 16.82
N ALA A 386 17.03 32.24 15.74
CA ALA A 386 16.90 33.66 15.39
C ALA A 386 15.46 34.06 15.02
N ALA A 387 14.63 33.12 14.59
CA ALA A 387 13.23 33.36 14.23
C ALA A 387 12.25 33.15 15.40
N ILE A 388 12.71 32.67 16.55
CA ILE A 388 11.88 32.41 17.73
C ILE A 388 11.92 33.59 18.69
N GLN A 389 10.74 34.04 19.13
CA GLN A 389 10.57 35.20 20.01
C GLN A 389 9.79 34.88 21.30
N ASP A 390 9.29 33.65 21.45
CA ASP A 390 8.47 33.26 22.59
C ASP A 390 9.11 32.12 23.40
N PHE A 391 8.71 32.00 24.67
CA PHE A 391 9.19 30.96 25.57
C PHE A 391 8.86 29.54 25.06
N PRO A 392 7.62 29.24 24.61
CA PRO A 392 7.29 27.90 24.12
C PRO A 392 8.11 27.47 22.91
N GLY A 393 8.42 28.38 21.99
CA GLY A 393 9.28 28.11 20.85
C GLY A 393 10.71 27.80 21.28
N LEU A 394 11.27 28.54 22.24
CA LEU A 394 12.62 28.27 22.75
C LEU A 394 12.69 26.92 23.44
N MET A 395 11.66 26.53 24.20
CA MET A 395 11.62 25.21 24.84
C MET A 395 11.54 24.08 23.80
N LYS A 396 10.71 24.24 22.77
CA LYS A 396 10.65 23.27 21.66
C LYS A 396 11.99 23.13 20.93
N LEU A 397 12.67 24.25 20.67
CA LEU A 397 13.99 24.23 20.04
C LEU A 397 15.03 23.57 20.97
N ALA A 398 14.97 23.83 22.27
CA ALA A 398 15.87 23.21 23.24
C ALA A 398 15.66 21.70 23.33
N ASP A 399 14.41 21.25 23.34
CA ASP A 399 14.06 19.82 23.32
C ASP A 399 14.60 19.17 22.04
N ALA A 400 14.34 19.77 20.87
CA ALA A 400 14.85 19.27 19.60
C ALA A 400 16.40 19.27 19.53
N ALA A 401 17.05 20.30 20.06
CA ALA A 401 18.51 20.38 20.12
C ALA A 401 19.11 19.31 21.04
N MET A 402 18.44 19.01 22.17
CA MET A 402 18.86 17.95 23.08
C MET A 402 18.64 16.56 22.46
N GLU A 403 17.51 16.33 21.79
CA GLU A 403 17.22 15.05 21.13
C GLU A 403 18.14 14.80 19.92
N THR A 404 18.35 15.83 19.11
CA THR A 404 19.15 15.74 17.88
C THR A 404 20.63 15.71 18.20
N LEU A 405 21.14 16.72 18.93
CA LEU A 405 22.57 16.87 19.17
C LEU A 405 22.99 16.31 20.53
N GLY A 406 22.14 16.31 21.55
CA GLY A 406 22.59 16.07 22.94
C GLY A 406 23.55 17.15 23.43
N ASP A 407 23.48 18.36 22.85
CA ASP A 407 24.36 19.48 23.19
C ASP A 407 23.81 20.26 24.40
N LYS A 408 24.17 19.81 25.60
CA LYS A 408 23.81 20.50 26.84
C LYS A 408 24.31 21.95 26.88
N GLY A 409 25.43 22.26 26.22
CA GLY A 409 25.98 23.61 26.18
C GLY A 409 25.06 24.56 25.42
N TYR A 410 24.63 24.15 24.22
CA TYR A 410 23.67 24.94 23.44
C TYR A 410 22.30 25.04 24.13
N VAL A 411 21.80 23.94 24.72
CA VAL A 411 20.55 23.96 25.49
C VAL A 411 20.63 24.95 26.67
N ALA A 412 21.76 25.00 27.37
CA ALA A 412 21.98 25.97 28.45
C ALA A 412 21.91 27.43 27.96
N GLU A 413 22.45 27.72 26.77
CA GLU A 413 22.32 29.05 26.17
C GLU A 413 20.86 29.39 25.84
N LEU A 414 20.08 28.44 25.32
CA LEU A 414 18.65 28.64 25.04
C LEU A 414 17.86 28.91 26.31
N TYR A 415 18.13 28.15 27.38
CA TYR A 415 17.47 28.36 28.67
C TYR A 415 17.86 29.71 29.29
N LYS A 416 19.13 30.11 29.18
CA LYS A 416 19.59 31.43 29.63
C LYS A 416 18.96 32.57 28.85
N LYS A 417 18.77 32.40 27.53
CA LYS A 417 18.02 33.34 26.70
C LYS A 417 16.57 33.43 27.16
N ALA A 418 15.93 32.29 27.42
CA ALA A 418 14.56 32.23 27.90
C ALA A 418 14.39 32.89 29.27
N SER A 419 15.34 32.71 30.20
CA SER A 419 15.31 33.33 31.53
C SER A 419 15.44 34.86 31.50
N GLY A 420 15.98 35.42 30.41
CA GLY A 420 16.01 36.86 30.18
C GLY A 420 14.67 37.45 29.74
N MET A 421 13.66 36.63 29.48
CA MET A 421 12.31 37.06 29.11
C MET A 421 11.47 37.35 30.36
N GLU A 422 10.34 38.04 30.17
CA GLU A 422 9.34 38.23 31.22
C GLU A 422 8.55 36.92 31.38
N LEU A 423 8.97 36.10 32.34
CA LEU A 423 8.39 34.79 32.63
C LEU A 423 7.50 34.82 33.87
N ALA A 424 6.34 34.16 33.78
CA ALA A 424 5.46 33.91 34.92
C ALA A 424 6.01 32.77 35.81
N THR A 425 5.53 32.68 37.06
CA THR A 425 5.94 31.63 38.01
C THR A 425 5.87 30.21 37.42
N PRO A 426 4.82 29.80 36.68
CA PRO A 426 4.79 28.46 36.09
C PRO A 426 5.90 28.20 35.05
N GLU A 427 6.28 29.20 34.27
CA GLU A 427 7.34 29.09 33.24
C GLU A 427 8.72 29.04 33.89
N LEU A 428 8.94 29.81 34.97
CA LEU A 428 10.16 29.73 35.77
C LEU A 428 10.32 28.39 36.46
N LEU A 429 9.21 27.82 36.96
CA LEU A 429 9.20 26.48 37.52
C LEU A 429 9.53 25.42 36.46
N ASP A 430 8.93 25.49 35.28
CA ASP A 430 9.25 24.59 34.16
C ASP A 430 10.73 24.69 33.77
N LEU A 431 11.24 25.91 33.59
CA LEU A 431 12.64 26.15 33.24
C LEU A 431 13.59 25.65 34.34
N SER A 432 13.22 25.80 35.62
CA SER A 432 14.03 25.30 36.74
C SER A 432 14.08 23.78 36.80
N GLU A 433 12.96 23.09 36.55
CA GLU A 433 12.92 21.62 36.47
C GLU A 433 13.78 21.13 35.32
N ARG A 434 13.71 21.81 34.16
CA ARG A 434 14.51 21.51 32.98
C ARG A 434 16.01 21.75 33.23
N ALA A 435 16.38 22.82 33.92
CA ALA A 435 17.78 23.05 34.32
C ALA A 435 18.33 21.91 35.20
N VAL A 436 17.56 21.41 36.17
CA VAL A 436 17.98 20.26 36.99
C VAL A 436 17.99 18.96 36.20
N SER A 437 16.92 18.66 35.47
CA SER A 437 16.73 17.35 34.84
C SER A 437 17.51 17.15 33.55
N VAL A 438 17.71 18.20 32.75
CA VAL A 438 18.40 18.12 31.45
C VAL A 438 19.86 18.54 31.60
N LEU A 439 20.11 19.69 32.22
CA LEU A 439 21.46 20.26 32.33
C LEU A 439 22.23 19.79 33.55
N GLU A 440 21.55 19.27 34.58
CA GLU A 440 22.12 18.98 35.90
C GLU A 440 22.71 20.26 36.56
N ASP A 441 22.17 21.43 36.18
CA ASP A 441 22.64 22.74 36.66
C ASP A 441 21.77 23.23 37.82
N LYS A 442 22.14 22.82 39.04
CA LYS A 442 21.47 23.24 40.27
C LYS A 442 21.66 24.72 40.59
N ASP A 443 22.78 25.33 40.18
CA ASP A 443 23.02 26.74 40.49
C ASP A 443 22.08 27.63 39.66
N PHE A 444 21.93 27.32 38.37
CA PHE A 444 20.97 28.02 37.52
C PHE A 444 19.52 27.75 37.94
N ALA A 445 19.19 26.49 38.29
CA ALA A 445 17.86 26.18 38.83
C ALA A 445 17.55 26.96 40.12
N ARG A 446 18.55 27.17 40.98
CA ARG A 446 18.41 27.99 42.20
C ARG A 446 18.09 29.45 41.87
N GLU A 447 18.75 30.03 40.88
CA GLU A 447 18.46 31.39 40.43
C GLU A 447 17.02 31.51 39.91
N LEU A 448 16.59 30.57 39.07
CA LEU A 448 15.23 30.53 38.53
C LEU A 448 14.16 30.40 39.62
N LEU A 449 14.39 29.54 40.62
CA LEU A 449 13.46 29.37 41.74
C LEU A 449 13.37 30.60 42.65
N LYS A 450 14.46 31.37 42.83
CA LYS A 450 14.39 32.67 43.51
C LYS A 450 13.52 33.65 42.74
N MET A 451 13.70 33.73 41.41
CA MET A 451 12.83 34.57 40.58
C MET A 451 11.36 34.10 40.63
N ALA A 452 11.12 32.78 40.69
CA ALA A 452 9.79 32.22 40.83
C ALA A 452 9.17 32.58 42.18
N GLU A 453 9.95 32.47 43.28
CA GLU A 453 9.57 32.89 44.63
C GLU A 453 9.19 34.38 44.69
N ASP A 454 9.93 35.23 43.98
CA ASP A 454 9.69 36.68 43.92
C ASP A 454 8.48 37.07 43.04
N ARG A 455 8.01 36.17 42.17
CA ARG A 455 6.91 36.44 41.20
C ARG A 455 5.60 35.72 41.52
N VAL A 456 5.52 35.03 42.65
CA VAL A 456 4.33 34.28 43.08
C VAL A 456 3.07 35.15 43.07
N ALA A 457 2.13 34.82 42.20
CA ALA A 457 0.85 35.52 42.08
C ALA A 457 -0.29 34.85 42.88
N SER A 458 -0.14 33.58 43.25
CA SER A 458 -1.19 32.80 43.92
C SER A 458 -0.66 31.88 45.02
N LEU A 459 -1.54 31.46 45.94
CA LEU A 459 -1.17 30.46 46.95
C LEU A 459 -0.74 29.14 46.30
N GLU A 460 -1.38 28.75 45.20
CA GLU A 460 -1.03 27.52 44.47
C GLU A 460 0.37 27.61 43.84
N GLU A 461 0.73 28.76 43.27
CA GLU A 461 2.09 29.00 42.81
C GLU A 461 3.10 28.94 43.97
N MET A 462 2.78 29.52 45.13
CA MET A 462 3.63 29.47 46.32
C MET A 462 3.89 28.02 46.76
N LYS A 463 2.85 27.18 46.76
CA LYS A 463 2.97 25.76 47.08
C LYS A 463 3.91 25.05 46.12
N ARG A 464 3.75 25.28 44.82
CA ARG A 464 4.59 24.69 43.78
C ARG A 464 6.05 25.14 43.89
N VAL A 465 6.31 26.41 44.22
CA VAL A 465 7.66 26.92 44.48
C VAL A 465 8.28 26.27 45.72
N ALA A 466 7.55 26.21 46.84
CA ALA A 466 8.00 25.56 48.07
C ALA A 466 8.32 24.08 47.84
N GLU A 467 7.47 23.37 47.10
CA GLU A 467 7.68 21.96 46.74
C GLU A 467 8.92 21.79 45.85
N ALA A 468 9.08 22.62 44.81
CA ALA A 468 10.24 22.56 43.93
C ALA A 468 11.57 22.81 44.68
N ILE A 469 11.61 23.82 45.57
CA ILE A 469 12.78 24.11 46.40
C ILE A 469 13.09 22.94 47.33
N LYS A 470 12.08 22.41 48.03
CA LYS A 470 12.24 21.26 48.93
C LYS A 470 12.71 20.01 48.19
N ARG A 471 12.24 19.79 46.96
CA ARG A 471 12.60 18.65 46.13
C ARG A 471 14.03 18.74 45.63
N HIS A 472 14.44 19.89 45.13
CA HIS A 472 15.72 20.06 44.43
C HIS A 472 16.87 20.50 45.34
N PHE A 473 16.56 21.16 46.45
CA PHE A 473 17.51 21.70 47.44
C PHE A 473 17.20 21.25 48.89
N PRO A 474 16.94 19.96 49.17
CA PRO A 474 16.66 19.48 50.53
C PRO A 474 17.83 19.74 51.51
N GLU A 475 19.04 19.90 51.00
CA GLU A 475 20.23 20.26 51.76
C GLU A 475 20.20 21.70 52.29
N ASP A 476 19.48 22.60 51.63
CA ASP A 476 19.35 24.00 52.06
C ASP A 476 18.14 24.15 52.99
N SER A 477 18.31 23.60 54.20
CA SER A 477 17.29 23.64 55.25
C SER A 477 16.86 25.06 55.63
N ALA A 478 17.77 26.04 55.51
CA ALA A 478 17.49 27.44 55.80
C ALA A 478 16.54 28.02 54.74
N TRP A 479 16.83 27.83 53.44
CA TRP A 479 15.97 28.31 52.38
C TRP A 479 14.61 27.59 52.39
N THR A 480 14.61 26.27 52.57
CA THR A 480 13.37 25.48 52.69
C THR A 480 12.49 25.97 53.83
N GLN A 481 13.07 26.27 55.01
CA GLN A 481 12.31 26.80 56.14
C GLN A 481 11.73 28.19 55.85
N VAL A 482 12.51 29.09 55.23
CA VAL A 482 12.03 30.45 54.91
C VAL A 482 10.83 30.41 53.96
N VAL A 483 10.90 29.60 52.90
CA VAL A 483 9.81 29.48 51.92
C VAL A 483 8.59 28.80 52.53
N GLU A 484 8.77 27.82 53.41
CA GLU A 484 7.69 27.19 54.17
C GLU A 484 6.98 28.18 55.11
N GLU A 485 7.73 29.04 55.81
CA GLU A 485 7.15 30.10 56.64
C GLU A 485 6.35 31.11 55.81
N LYS A 486 6.87 31.50 54.63
CA LYS A 486 6.13 32.35 53.67
C LYS A 486 4.84 31.67 53.20
N LEU A 487 4.89 30.36 52.90
CA LEU A 487 3.72 29.58 52.50
C LEU A 487 2.67 29.55 53.63
N GLN A 488 3.07 29.23 54.85
CA GLN A 488 2.17 29.20 56.01
C GLN A 488 1.51 30.55 56.28
N LYS A 489 2.25 31.66 56.14
CA LYS A 489 1.68 33.01 56.25
C LYS A 489 0.65 33.28 55.17
N ARG A 490 0.90 32.86 53.93
CA ARG A 490 -0.06 33.02 52.81
C ARG A 490 -1.30 32.16 53.03
N GLU A 491 -1.14 30.92 53.50
CA GLU A 491 -2.26 30.03 53.86
C GLU A 491 -3.11 30.61 55.00
N ALA A 492 -2.46 31.11 56.07
CA ALA A 492 -3.15 31.70 57.21
C ALA A 492 -3.94 32.97 56.84
N ASN A 493 -3.50 33.70 55.82
CA ASN A 493 -4.16 34.91 55.33
C ASN A 493 -4.95 34.70 54.03
N GLN A 494 -5.19 33.46 53.60
CA GLN A 494 -5.80 33.15 52.30
C GLN A 494 -7.13 33.87 52.08
N ALA A 495 -7.99 33.93 53.10
CA ALA A 495 -9.27 34.64 53.01
C ALA A 495 -9.11 36.15 52.77
N LYS A 496 -8.05 36.77 53.29
CA LYS A 496 -7.73 38.17 53.02
C LYS A 496 -7.19 38.35 51.61
N TYR A 497 -6.29 37.46 51.15
CA TYR A 497 -5.82 37.46 49.76
C TYR A 497 -7.00 37.35 48.78
N GLU A 498 -7.96 36.46 49.01
CA GLU A 498 -9.18 36.33 48.19
C GLU A 498 -10.03 37.60 48.22
N ALA A 499 -10.16 38.26 49.37
CA ALA A 499 -10.88 39.52 49.49
C ALA A 499 -10.19 40.67 48.75
N PHE A 500 -8.86 40.78 48.81
CA PHE A 500 -8.10 41.76 48.03
C PHE A 500 -8.18 41.47 46.53
N GLN A 501 -8.06 40.20 46.12
CA GLN A 501 -8.20 39.79 44.72
C GLN A 501 -9.61 40.05 44.16
N ALA A 502 -10.65 39.91 44.99
CA ALA A 502 -12.01 40.29 44.60
C ALA A 502 -12.13 41.80 44.35
N LYS A 503 -11.57 42.62 45.25
CA LYS A 503 -11.56 44.08 45.09
C LYS A 503 -10.69 44.55 43.92
N GLU A 504 -9.56 43.88 43.67
CA GLU A 504 -8.68 44.11 42.52
C GLU A 504 -9.44 43.94 41.20
N LYS A 505 -10.32 42.93 41.09
CA LYS A 505 -11.17 42.75 39.90
C LYS A 505 -12.20 43.86 39.70
N GLU A 506 -12.56 44.56 40.76
CA GLU A 506 -13.51 45.68 40.74
C GLU A 506 -12.78 47.03 40.61
N ALA A 507 -11.44 47.05 40.60
CA ALA A 507 -10.66 48.27 40.49
C ALA A 507 -10.69 48.81 39.05
N GLU A 508 -11.21 50.03 38.89
CA GLU A 508 -11.34 50.68 37.58
C GLU A 508 -10.58 52.01 37.50
N THR A 509 -10.07 52.51 38.64
CA THR A 509 -9.41 53.81 38.72
C THR A 509 -8.04 53.73 39.38
N LEU A 510 -7.16 54.68 39.07
CA LEU A 510 -5.88 54.87 39.76
C LEU A 510 -6.02 54.79 41.29
N ARG A 511 -7.05 55.43 41.84
CA ARG A 511 -7.24 55.47 43.29
C ARG A 511 -7.48 54.08 43.85
N ASP A 512 -8.27 53.26 43.17
CA ASP A 512 -8.60 51.92 43.62
C ASP A 512 -7.33 51.05 43.70
N PHE A 513 -6.47 51.11 42.69
CA PHE A 513 -5.18 50.40 42.71
C PHE A 513 -4.23 50.88 43.83
N LEU A 514 -4.14 52.20 44.06
CA LEU A 514 -3.30 52.75 45.14
C LEU A 514 -3.83 52.37 46.54
N GLU A 515 -5.16 52.44 46.75
CA GLU A 515 -5.80 52.03 48.01
C GLU A 515 -5.65 50.53 48.26
N LEU A 516 -5.70 49.70 47.20
CA LEU A 516 -5.43 48.28 47.30
C LEU A 516 -3.97 48.01 47.65
N ALA A 517 -3.01 48.71 47.03
CA ALA A 517 -1.59 48.58 47.37
C ALA A 517 -1.31 48.97 48.83
N ASP A 518 -1.92 50.06 49.31
CA ASP A 518 -1.88 50.46 50.72
C ASP A 518 -2.43 49.36 51.65
N GLY A 519 -3.63 48.84 51.34
CA GLY A 519 -4.27 47.81 52.16
C GLY A 519 -3.55 46.46 52.16
N VAL A 520 -2.97 46.07 51.02
CA VAL A 520 -2.13 44.87 50.92
C VAL A 520 -0.91 45.00 51.82
N MET A 521 -0.22 46.14 51.80
CA MET A 521 0.93 46.36 52.69
C MET A 521 0.54 46.40 54.16
N GLU A 522 -0.60 46.99 54.50
CA GLU A 522 -1.07 47.09 55.89
C GLU A 522 -1.53 45.74 56.45
N GLU A 523 -2.29 44.97 55.69
CA GLU A 523 -2.97 43.77 56.19
C GLU A 523 -2.22 42.45 55.92
N LEU A 524 -1.36 42.45 54.90
CA LEU A 524 -0.63 41.26 54.43
C LEU A 524 0.90 41.43 54.49
N ASP A 525 1.41 42.66 54.58
CA ASP A 525 2.85 42.97 54.51
C ASP A 525 3.50 42.34 53.26
N ASP A 526 2.81 42.44 52.11
CA ASP A 526 3.18 41.78 50.85
C ASP A 526 3.62 42.82 49.79
N PRO A 527 4.92 43.18 49.75
CA PRO A 527 5.44 44.17 48.79
C PRO A 527 5.34 43.72 47.34
N HIS A 528 5.28 42.41 47.06
CA HIS A 528 5.16 41.90 45.69
C HIS A 528 3.73 42.10 45.17
N TYR A 529 2.74 41.79 46.00
CA TYR A 529 1.35 42.04 45.63
C TYR A 529 1.06 43.56 45.53
N ALA A 530 1.64 44.37 46.42
CA ALA A 530 1.59 45.82 46.28
C ALA A 530 2.24 46.31 44.98
N ARG A 531 3.41 45.77 44.61
CA ARG A 531 4.10 46.08 43.34
C ARG A 531 3.24 45.77 42.13
N LYS A 532 2.56 44.62 42.10
CA LYS A 532 1.65 44.25 41.02
C LYS A 532 0.55 45.30 40.84
N LEU A 533 -0.12 45.69 41.93
CA LEU A 533 -1.19 46.69 41.92
C LEU A 533 -0.67 48.07 41.47
N LEU A 534 0.56 48.44 41.83
CA LEU A 534 1.20 49.68 41.38
C LEU A 534 1.58 49.64 39.88
N HIS A 535 1.93 48.49 39.32
CA HIS A 535 2.11 48.36 37.87
C HIS A 535 0.77 48.48 37.13
N GLU A 536 -0.31 47.89 37.66
CA GLU A 536 -1.65 48.07 37.09
C GLU A 536 -2.09 49.55 37.16
N ALA A 537 -1.74 50.26 38.23
CA ALA A 537 -1.93 51.70 38.36
C ALA A 537 -1.14 52.50 37.29
N GLU A 538 0.12 52.12 37.04
CA GLU A 538 0.96 52.73 36.00
C GLU A 538 0.40 52.47 34.58
N GLU A 539 0.03 51.23 34.28
CA GLU A 539 -0.61 50.89 33.01
C GLU A 539 -1.90 51.67 32.80
N TRP A 540 -2.71 51.80 33.85
CA TRP A 540 -3.91 52.61 33.81
C TRP A 540 -3.58 54.06 33.46
N LEU A 541 -2.54 54.65 34.07
CA LEU A 541 -2.10 56.01 33.74
C LEU A 541 -1.66 56.14 32.28
N ASN A 542 -0.89 55.17 31.79
CA ASN A 542 -0.38 55.15 30.41
C ASN A 542 -1.51 55.06 29.36
N LYS A 543 -2.69 54.55 29.74
CA LYS A 543 -3.89 54.46 28.88
C LYS A 543 -4.75 55.74 28.91
N HIS A 544 -4.43 56.72 29.75
CA HIS A 544 -5.22 57.95 29.96
C HIS A 544 -4.41 59.22 29.61
N PRO A 545 -5.08 60.38 29.43
CA PRO A 545 -4.37 61.64 29.20
C PRO A 545 -3.40 61.96 30.34
N TYR A 546 -2.17 62.30 29.97
CA TYR A 546 -1.09 62.58 30.92
C TYR A 546 -1.52 63.59 32.00
N ASN A 547 -1.30 63.21 33.26
CA ASN A 547 -1.57 64.04 34.42
C ASN A 547 -0.44 63.90 35.45
N PHE A 548 0.40 64.94 35.54
CA PHE A 548 1.55 64.97 36.44
C PHE A 548 1.21 64.66 37.90
N TYR A 549 0.08 65.17 38.41
CA TYR A 549 -0.32 64.95 39.81
C TYR A 549 -0.69 63.49 40.09
N ASN A 550 -1.23 62.79 39.09
CA ASN A 550 -1.55 61.37 39.21
C ASN A 550 -0.29 60.48 39.15
N TYR A 551 0.67 60.79 38.29
CA TYR A 551 1.98 60.12 38.31
C TYR A 551 2.74 60.41 39.62
N GLN A 552 2.61 61.61 40.19
CA GLN A 552 3.18 61.92 41.50
C GLN A 552 2.61 61.04 42.62
N LYS A 553 1.31 60.71 42.58
CA LYS A 553 0.70 59.79 43.56
C LYS A 553 1.25 58.37 43.42
N LEU A 554 1.43 57.90 42.18
CA LEU A 554 2.06 56.60 41.92
C LEU A 554 3.48 56.56 42.46
N VAL A 555 4.30 57.58 42.17
CA VAL A 555 5.67 57.71 42.69
C VAL A 555 5.71 57.67 44.23
N LEU A 556 4.82 58.41 44.89
CA LEU A 556 4.74 58.40 46.36
C LEU A 556 4.37 57.02 46.93
N ALA A 557 3.49 56.28 46.25
CA ALA A 557 3.13 54.93 46.66
C ALA A 557 4.28 53.93 46.44
N ILE A 558 5.00 54.03 45.32
CA ILE A 558 6.21 53.23 45.04
C ILE A 558 7.28 53.54 46.10
N GLU A 559 7.53 54.80 46.41
CA GLU A 559 8.50 55.21 47.44
C GLU A 559 8.10 54.67 48.83
N LYS A 560 6.81 54.81 49.20
CA LYS A 560 6.30 54.38 50.50
C LYS A 560 6.41 52.86 50.71
N HIS A 561 6.06 52.07 49.70
CA HIS A 561 5.86 50.63 49.87
C HIS A 561 7.02 49.78 49.36
N LEU A 562 7.74 50.26 48.35
CA LEU A 562 8.75 49.48 47.64
C LEU A 562 10.16 50.10 47.72
N ASP A 563 10.28 51.38 48.04
CA ASP A 563 11.53 52.18 47.94
C ASP A 563 12.26 51.99 46.59
N ASP A 564 11.51 51.76 45.50
CA ASP A 564 12.06 51.43 44.17
C ASP A 564 12.48 52.69 43.41
N LYS A 565 13.71 53.13 43.67
CA LYS A 565 14.29 54.36 43.10
C LYS A 565 14.50 54.29 41.59
N GLU A 566 14.66 53.10 41.03
CA GLU A 566 14.86 52.93 39.59
C GLU A 566 13.54 53.10 38.85
N TRP A 567 12.46 52.46 39.34
CA TRP A 567 11.13 52.63 38.78
C TRP A 567 10.63 54.07 38.90
N ILE A 568 10.84 54.71 40.06
CA ILE A 568 10.52 56.14 40.25
C ILE A 568 11.24 57.00 39.20
N ARG A 569 12.50 56.71 38.89
CA ARG A 569 13.27 57.46 37.90
C ARG A 569 12.69 57.27 36.49
N GLN A 570 12.32 56.04 36.11
CA GLN A 570 11.73 55.73 34.81
C GLN A 570 10.41 56.48 34.57
N ILE A 571 9.63 56.75 35.62
CA ILE A 571 8.38 57.52 35.52
C ILE A 571 8.65 59.01 35.22
N TYR A 572 9.82 59.54 35.60
CA TYR A 572 10.19 60.94 35.38
C TYR A 572 10.96 61.20 34.07
N ASP A 573 11.54 60.15 33.48
CA ASP A 573 12.22 60.18 32.18
C ASP A 573 11.19 60.16 31.03
#